data_AF-A0A7R9C116-F1
#
_entry.id   AF-A0A7R9C116-F1
#
_cell.length_a   1.000
_cell.length_b   1.000
_cell.length_c   1.000
_cell.angle_alpha   90.00
_cell.angle_beta   90.00
_cell.angle_gamma   90.00
#
_symmetry.space_group_name_H-M   'P 1'
#
loop_
_entity.id
_entity.type
_entity.pdbx_description
1 polymer ?
#
loop_
_entity_poly.entity_id
_entity_poly.type
_entity_poly.pdbx_seq_one_letter_code
_entity_poly.pdbx_strand_id
1 'polypeptide(L)'
;MRGMFPKTPFLGLTATGTGKVIDDVHQVLNVSSTAVVFRDSFNRPNLIYEVVRKPSAQKDCVAMIKDLLQKDFKDESGIIYTFSIKDAEEIAESLNQSNLKVGVYHANLDPKIRSSVHSAWVNNKIRVIVATIAFGMGIDKPDVRFVIHHSLSKSIENYYQESGRAGRDGKRARCILMHRFGDDFRVASMVCGERTGITNLKNIMAYAVELSRCRRQILAQYFEAEWNSTDCDKACDNCLAPTKAKEVDVTALLLKLYQIFDETAAKDQKLTDERIVSMRSCIISDSHFLLDEHAGLKLVEALGKAKSLSPEYCERVITSLLLEGYLKMDFHYTPYNVVVYVLP
;
A
#
# COMPACT_ATOMS: atom_id res chain seq x y z
N MET A 1 23.28 17.83 -23.61
CA MET A 1 23.91 16.56 -24.01
C MET A 1 23.61 16.20 -25.47
N ARG A 2 22.35 15.96 -25.89
CA ARG A 2 22.02 15.69 -27.31
C ARG A 2 22.45 16.79 -28.28
N GLY A 3 22.26 18.07 -27.94
CA GLY A 3 22.71 19.18 -28.79
C GLY A 3 24.23 19.24 -28.99
N MET A 4 25.01 18.67 -28.07
CA MET A 4 26.48 18.60 -28.15
C MET A 4 26.95 17.34 -28.87
N PHE A 5 26.17 16.26 -28.84
CA PHE A 5 26.52 14.95 -29.40
C PHE A 5 25.39 14.39 -30.29
N PRO A 6 25.07 15.05 -31.43
CA PRO A 6 23.90 14.72 -32.23
C PRO A 6 23.98 13.36 -32.93
N LYS A 7 25.19 12.84 -33.19
CA LYS A 7 25.44 11.56 -33.86
C LYS A 7 25.58 10.38 -32.90
N THR A 8 25.66 10.62 -31.60
CA THR A 8 25.85 9.56 -30.60
C THR A 8 24.50 8.93 -30.25
N PRO A 9 24.35 7.60 -30.36
CA PRO A 9 23.12 6.94 -29.92
C PRO A 9 22.99 7.03 -28.40
N PHE A 10 21.75 7.21 -27.93
CA PHE A 10 21.42 7.25 -26.50
C PHE A 10 20.53 6.06 -26.15
N LEU A 11 20.86 5.40 -25.04
CA LEU A 11 20.04 4.36 -24.43
C LEU A 11 19.49 4.87 -23.10
N GLY A 12 18.16 4.92 -22.98
CA GLY A 12 17.47 5.19 -21.72
C GLY A 12 16.95 3.89 -21.13
N LEU A 13 17.22 3.65 -19.84
CA LEU A 13 16.76 2.46 -19.13
C LEU A 13 15.95 2.90 -17.91
N THR A 14 14.75 2.36 -17.75
CA THR A 14 13.91 2.57 -16.57
C THR A 14 13.11 1.31 -16.29
N ALA A 15 12.86 1.04 -15.00
CA ALA A 15 12.03 -0.08 -14.56
C ALA A 15 10.55 0.34 -14.38
N THR A 16 10.26 1.63 -14.27
CA THR A 16 8.92 2.16 -13.94
C THR A 16 8.55 3.38 -14.78
N GLY A 17 8.69 3.26 -16.11
CA GLY A 17 8.27 4.31 -17.05
C GLY A 17 6.85 4.07 -17.54
N THR A 18 5.86 4.73 -16.92
CA THR A 18 4.51 4.83 -17.51
C THR A 18 4.55 5.62 -18.82
N GLY A 19 3.50 5.53 -19.66
CA GLY A 19 3.45 6.26 -20.93
C GLY A 19 3.76 7.76 -20.75
N LYS A 20 3.12 8.39 -19.77
CA LYS A 20 3.35 9.79 -19.40
C LYS A 20 4.80 10.10 -19.02
N VAL A 21 5.46 9.23 -18.26
CA VAL A 21 6.87 9.44 -17.87
C VAL A 21 7.79 9.34 -19.08
N ILE A 22 7.50 8.42 -20.01
CA ILE A 22 8.27 8.28 -21.26
C ILE A 22 8.10 9.53 -22.12
N ASP A 23 6.89 10.06 -22.25
CA ASP A 23 6.60 11.29 -22.99
C ASP A 23 7.32 12.50 -22.39
N ASP A 24 7.28 12.65 -21.06
CA ASP A 24 8.01 13.70 -20.34
C ASP A 24 9.53 13.58 -20.59
N VAL A 25 10.09 12.36 -20.54
CA VAL A 25 11.51 12.12 -20.82
C VAL A 25 11.85 12.44 -22.27
N HIS A 26 10.97 12.12 -23.22
CA HIS A 26 11.16 12.47 -24.63
C HIS A 26 11.23 13.98 -24.83
N GLN A 27 10.35 14.73 -24.17
CA GLN A 27 10.35 16.19 -24.22
C GLN A 27 11.61 16.78 -23.57
N VAL A 28 11.96 16.35 -22.35
CA VAL A 28 13.09 16.91 -21.59
C VAL A 28 14.43 16.60 -22.26
N LEU A 29 14.61 15.37 -22.76
CA LEU A 29 15.87 14.96 -23.40
C LEU A 29 15.90 15.28 -24.90
N ASN A 30 14.84 15.89 -25.45
CA ASN A 30 14.67 16.15 -26.88
C ASN A 30 14.94 14.90 -27.73
N VAL A 31 14.30 13.80 -27.34
CA VAL A 31 14.40 12.50 -28.03
C VAL A 31 13.57 12.57 -29.31
N SER A 32 14.16 12.13 -30.42
CA SER A 32 13.44 12.05 -31.71
C SER A 32 12.19 11.20 -31.58
N SER A 33 11.11 11.58 -32.28
CA SER A 33 9.89 10.76 -32.42
C SER A 33 10.15 9.39 -33.06
N THR A 34 11.32 9.20 -33.68
CA THR A 34 11.77 7.92 -34.23
C THR A 34 12.46 7.01 -33.21
N ALA A 35 12.51 7.39 -31.93
CA ALA A 35 13.11 6.55 -30.91
C ALA A 35 12.28 5.28 -30.69
N VAL A 36 12.97 4.13 -30.71
CA VAL A 36 12.35 2.84 -30.46
C VAL A 36 12.19 2.66 -28.96
N VAL A 37 10.97 2.33 -28.52
CA VAL A 37 10.65 2.05 -27.12
C VAL A 37 10.39 0.56 -26.98
N PHE A 38 11.25 -0.12 -26.23
CA PHE A 38 11.04 -1.52 -25.84
C PHE A 38 10.38 -1.55 -24.46
N ARG A 39 9.30 -2.33 -24.33
CA ARG A 39 8.63 -2.59 -23.06
C ARG A 39 8.64 -4.09 -22.82
N ASP A 40 9.16 -4.48 -21.68
CA ASP A 40 9.05 -5.86 -21.20
C ASP A 40 7.79 -6.00 -20.34
N SER A 41 7.35 -7.23 -20.12
CA SER A 41 6.23 -7.51 -19.22
C SER A 41 6.59 -7.12 -17.79
N PHE A 42 5.67 -6.43 -17.11
CA PHE A 42 5.78 -6.19 -15.67
C PHE A 42 5.53 -7.48 -14.86
N ASN A 43 5.01 -8.54 -15.47
CA ASN A 43 4.55 -9.69 -14.69
C ASN A 43 5.73 -10.51 -14.16
N ARG A 44 5.70 -10.77 -12.86
CA ARG A 44 6.58 -11.72 -12.17
C ARG A 44 5.73 -12.91 -11.72
N PRO A 45 5.64 -14.00 -12.52
CA PRO A 45 4.70 -15.10 -12.25
C PRO A 45 5.00 -15.84 -10.94
N ASN A 46 6.24 -15.77 -10.47
CA ASN A 46 6.66 -16.41 -9.23
C ASN A 46 6.25 -15.67 -7.94
N LEU A 47 5.79 -14.42 -8.03
CA LEU A 47 5.36 -13.65 -6.86
C LEU A 47 3.93 -14.01 -6.45
N ILE A 48 3.62 -13.96 -5.16
CA ILE A 48 2.26 -14.17 -4.66
C ILE A 48 1.84 -12.89 -3.95
N TYR A 49 0.81 -12.22 -4.45
CA TYR A 49 0.35 -10.95 -3.89
C TYR A 49 -0.81 -11.17 -2.92
N GLU A 50 -0.68 -10.64 -1.70
CA GLU A 50 -1.67 -10.79 -0.64
C GLU A 50 -1.85 -9.45 0.08
N VAL A 51 -3.09 -9.10 0.40
CA VAL A 51 -3.40 -8.01 1.33
C VAL A 51 -4.06 -8.60 2.56
N VAL A 52 -3.47 -8.38 3.73
CA VAL A 52 -3.95 -8.89 5.01
C VAL A 52 -4.32 -7.73 5.92
N ARG A 53 -5.34 -7.95 6.76
CA ARG A 53 -5.73 -6.95 7.75
C ARG A 53 -4.64 -6.82 8.80
N LYS A 54 -4.18 -5.59 9.00
CA LYS A 54 -3.25 -5.24 10.06
C LYS A 54 -4.01 -5.03 11.38
N PRO A 55 -3.61 -5.72 12.47
CA PRO A 55 -4.19 -5.47 13.78
C PRO A 55 -4.00 -4.01 14.25
N SER A 56 -4.91 -3.52 15.07
CA SER A 56 -4.79 -2.16 15.63
C SER A 56 -3.65 -2.07 16.65
N ALA A 57 -3.46 -3.11 17.46
CA ALA A 57 -2.40 -3.16 18.47
C ALA A 57 -1.05 -3.59 17.86
N GLN A 58 0.02 -2.87 18.21
CA GLN A 58 1.38 -3.17 17.76
C GLN A 58 1.84 -4.57 18.18
N LYS A 59 1.49 -5.00 19.39
CA LYS A 59 1.81 -6.35 19.91
C LYS A 59 1.24 -7.46 19.02
N ASP A 60 0.00 -7.29 18.56
CA ASP A 60 -0.66 -8.26 17.70
C ASP A 60 -0.08 -8.24 16.27
N CYS A 61 0.33 -7.06 15.79
CA CYS A 61 1.06 -6.95 14.52
C CYS A 61 2.38 -7.74 14.57
N VAL A 62 3.17 -7.56 15.63
CA VAL A 62 4.41 -8.30 15.82
C VAL A 62 4.15 -9.80 15.99
N ALA A 63 3.12 -10.19 16.72
CA ALA A 63 2.73 -11.59 16.88
C ALA A 63 2.38 -12.23 15.53
N MET A 64 1.63 -11.52 14.68
CA MET A 64 1.29 -11.98 13.32
C MET A 64 2.55 -12.14 12.44
N ILE A 65 3.45 -11.14 12.44
CA ILE A 65 4.71 -11.23 11.70
C ILE A 65 5.55 -12.40 12.21
N LYS A 66 5.67 -12.57 13.53
CA LYS A 66 6.40 -13.69 14.14
C LYS A 66 5.82 -15.03 13.70
N ASP A 67 4.49 -15.17 13.67
CA ASP A 67 3.81 -16.39 13.23
C ASP A 67 4.17 -16.74 11.78
N LEU A 68 4.13 -15.75 10.89
CA LEU A 68 4.56 -15.91 9.49
C LEU A 68 6.02 -16.33 9.38
N LEU A 69 6.91 -15.69 10.13
CA LEU A 69 8.35 -15.99 10.12
C LEU A 69 8.67 -17.39 10.66
N GLN A 70 7.89 -17.90 11.62
CA GLN A 70 8.14 -19.18 12.26
C GLN A 70 7.47 -20.35 11.53
N LYS A 71 6.30 -20.15 10.92
CA LYS A 71 5.54 -21.19 10.23
C LYS A 71 5.85 -21.25 8.73
N ASP A 72 5.74 -20.11 8.06
CA ASP A 72 5.74 -20.05 6.60
C ASP A 72 7.14 -19.72 6.03
N PHE A 73 7.93 -18.93 6.76
CA PHE A 73 9.23 -18.42 6.31
C PHE A 73 10.40 -18.84 7.20
N LYS A 74 10.27 -20.02 7.83
CA LYS A 74 11.31 -20.55 8.70
C LYS A 74 12.63 -20.68 7.93
N ASP A 75 13.69 -20.07 8.47
CA ASP A 75 15.05 -20.05 7.90
C ASP A 75 15.18 -19.37 6.53
N GLU A 76 14.12 -18.71 6.05
CA GLU A 76 14.11 -18.00 4.78
C GLU A 76 14.52 -16.53 4.93
N SER A 77 15.04 -15.95 3.84
CA SER A 77 15.41 -14.54 3.80
C SER A 77 14.27 -13.65 3.33
N GLY A 78 14.09 -12.50 3.97
CA GLY A 78 13.04 -11.56 3.60
C GLY A 78 13.24 -10.14 4.11
N ILE A 79 12.33 -9.27 3.68
CA ILE A 79 12.34 -7.83 4.00
C ILE A 79 10.99 -7.47 4.63
N ILE A 80 11.01 -6.64 5.67
CA ILE A 80 9.82 -6.04 6.27
C ILE A 80 9.94 -4.52 6.10
N TYR A 81 9.11 -3.93 5.25
CA TYR A 81 9.06 -2.49 5.04
C TYR A 81 8.14 -1.81 6.05
N THR A 82 8.65 -0.78 6.74
CA THR A 82 7.93 0.00 7.74
C THR A 82 7.79 1.46 7.31
N PHE A 83 6.76 2.13 7.85
CA PHE A 83 6.51 3.55 7.59
C PHE A 83 7.56 4.46 8.22
N SER A 84 7.94 4.18 9.48
CA SER A 84 8.85 5.02 10.26
C SER A 84 10.10 4.28 10.73
N ILE A 85 11.13 5.04 11.11
CA ILE A 85 12.35 4.52 11.76
C ILE A 85 11.99 3.85 13.08
N LYS A 86 11.15 4.51 13.88
CA LYS A 86 10.65 3.98 15.16
C LYS A 86 9.96 2.63 14.97
N ASP A 87 9.07 2.51 13.98
CA ASP A 87 8.40 1.25 13.65
C ASP A 87 9.44 0.18 13.28
N ALA A 88 10.52 0.54 12.57
CA ALA A 88 11.58 -0.40 12.20
C ALA A 88 12.37 -0.92 13.41
N GLU A 89 12.76 -0.02 14.31
CA GLU A 89 13.51 -0.34 15.53
C GLU A 89 12.67 -1.20 16.48
N GLU A 90 11.43 -0.81 16.78
CA GLU A 90 10.54 -1.55 17.69
C GLU A 90 10.21 -2.96 17.19
N ILE A 91 9.93 -3.11 15.89
CA ILE A 91 9.65 -4.43 15.30
C ILE A 91 10.91 -5.28 15.31
N ALA A 92 12.07 -4.73 14.91
CA ALA A 92 13.33 -5.47 14.91
C ALA A 92 13.72 -5.95 16.32
N GLU A 93 13.56 -5.09 17.33
CA GLU A 93 13.83 -5.44 18.73
C GLU A 93 12.94 -6.59 19.20
N SER A 94 11.62 -6.49 18.98
CA SER A 94 10.67 -7.50 19.44
C SER A 94 10.85 -8.85 18.73
N LEU A 95 11.21 -8.84 17.44
CA LEU A 95 11.52 -10.08 16.71
C LEU A 95 12.85 -10.70 17.16
N ASN A 96 13.88 -9.89 17.47
CA ASN A 96 15.15 -10.39 18.00
C ASN A 96 14.99 -11.06 19.37
N GLN A 97 14.11 -10.53 20.24
CA GLN A 97 13.74 -11.18 21.52
C GLN A 97 13.12 -12.58 21.34
N SER A 98 12.65 -12.90 20.14
CA SER A 98 12.07 -14.20 19.78
C SER A 98 13.08 -15.16 19.11
N ASN A 99 14.38 -14.92 19.27
CA ASN A 99 15.48 -15.71 18.67
C ASN A 99 15.47 -15.74 17.13
N LEU A 100 14.86 -14.75 16.49
CA LEU A 100 14.93 -14.57 15.04
C LEU A 100 16.16 -13.74 14.68
N LYS A 101 16.82 -14.05 13.56
CA LYS A 101 18.00 -13.31 13.08
C LYS A 101 17.56 -12.08 12.30
N VAL A 102 17.33 -10.96 13.00
CA VAL A 102 16.74 -9.74 12.43
C VAL A 102 17.68 -8.56 12.53
N GLY A 103 17.87 -7.87 11.40
CA GLY A 103 18.60 -6.59 11.32
C GLY A 103 17.65 -5.44 11.07
N VAL A 104 18.03 -4.25 11.53
CA VAL A 104 17.30 -2.99 11.25
C VAL A 104 18.07 -2.16 10.21
N TYR A 105 17.36 -1.51 9.29
CA TYR A 105 17.96 -0.62 8.30
C TYR A 105 17.15 0.67 8.05
N HIS A 106 17.75 1.83 8.33
CA HIS A 106 17.18 3.13 8.01
C HIS A 106 18.26 4.18 7.76
N ALA A 107 17.85 5.36 7.27
CA ALA A 107 18.76 6.44 6.88
C ALA A 107 19.61 6.98 8.04
N ASN A 108 19.10 6.98 9.27
CA ASN A 108 19.82 7.49 10.45
C ASN A 108 20.94 6.56 10.97
N LEU A 109 21.09 5.34 10.43
CA LEU A 109 22.20 4.47 10.82
C LEU A 109 23.53 4.93 10.23
N ASP A 110 24.59 4.79 11.02
CA ASP A 110 25.96 5.01 10.55
C ASP A 110 26.23 4.20 9.25
N PRO A 111 26.86 4.80 8.22
CA PRO A 111 27.16 4.11 6.97
C PRO A 111 27.90 2.77 7.13
N LYS A 112 28.79 2.63 8.12
CA LYS A 112 29.49 1.38 8.43
C LYS A 112 28.53 0.33 8.96
N ILE A 113 27.60 0.72 9.84
CA ILE A 113 26.56 -0.17 10.36
C ILE A 113 25.65 -0.62 9.21
N ARG A 114 25.18 0.30 8.37
CA ARG A 114 24.37 -0.04 7.18
C ARG A 114 25.05 -1.05 6.27
N SER A 115 26.35 -0.86 6.01
CA SER A 115 27.15 -1.77 5.18
C SER A 115 27.33 -3.14 5.83
N SER A 116 27.55 -3.18 7.15
CA SER A 116 27.67 -4.42 7.93
C SER A 116 26.37 -5.22 7.94
N VAL A 117 25.24 -4.57 8.22
CA VAL A 117 23.90 -5.19 8.22
C VAL A 117 23.56 -5.72 6.83
N HIS A 118 23.78 -4.93 5.78
CA HIS A 118 23.55 -5.36 4.41
C HIS A 118 24.40 -6.59 4.06
N SER A 119 25.71 -6.56 4.37
CA SER A 119 26.62 -7.68 4.12
C SER A 119 26.23 -8.92 4.91
N ALA A 120 25.81 -8.78 6.16
CA ALA A 120 25.36 -9.88 7.00
C ALA A 120 24.08 -10.53 6.45
N TRP A 121 23.15 -9.73 5.90
CA TRP A 121 21.92 -10.24 5.30
C TRP A 121 22.15 -10.93 3.96
N VAL A 122 22.99 -10.36 3.09
CA VAL A 122 23.40 -11.00 1.82
C VAL A 122 24.01 -12.38 2.08
N ASN A 123 24.86 -12.48 3.11
CA ASN A 123 25.52 -13.71 3.53
C ASN A 123 24.69 -14.60 4.47
N ASN A 124 23.37 -14.38 4.60
CA ASN A 124 22.45 -15.19 5.42
C ASN A 124 22.79 -15.26 6.92
N LYS A 125 23.69 -14.39 7.44
CA LYS A 125 23.93 -14.24 8.88
C LYS A 125 22.75 -13.55 9.55
N ILE A 126 22.13 -12.61 8.84
CA ILE A 126 20.81 -12.04 9.15
C ILE A 126 19.84 -12.62 8.13
N ARG A 127 18.65 -13.03 8.56
CA ARG A 127 17.62 -13.59 7.66
C ARG A 127 16.59 -12.53 7.28
N VAL A 128 16.18 -11.70 8.24
CA VAL A 128 15.14 -10.71 8.05
C VAL A 128 15.72 -9.31 8.21
N ILE A 129 15.44 -8.43 7.27
CA ILE A 129 15.72 -6.99 7.40
C ILE A 129 14.41 -6.26 7.63
N VAL A 130 14.31 -5.55 8.75
CA VAL A 130 13.23 -4.57 9.00
C VAL A 130 13.75 -3.21 8.59
N ALA A 131 13.09 -2.55 7.65
CA ALA A 131 13.63 -1.34 7.05
C ALA A 131 12.57 -0.32 6.62
N THR A 132 13.02 0.93 6.55
CA THR A 132 12.32 1.98 5.80
C THR A 132 12.68 1.90 4.31
N ILE A 133 12.05 2.75 3.49
CA ILE A 133 12.35 2.87 2.05
C ILE A 133 13.83 3.15 1.72
N ALA A 134 14.63 3.57 2.72
CA ALA A 134 16.08 3.72 2.59
C ALA A 134 16.78 2.42 2.17
N PHE A 135 16.20 1.26 2.48
CA PHE A 135 16.70 -0.04 2.03
C PHE A 135 16.13 -0.37 0.64
N GLY A 136 16.67 0.27 -0.40
CA GLY A 136 16.14 0.12 -1.75
C GLY A 136 17.16 0.16 -2.89
N MET A 137 18.16 1.03 -2.85
CA MET A 137 19.13 1.12 -3.94
C MET A 137 20.20 0.02 -3.80
N GLY A 138 20.51 -0.66 -4.91
CA GLY A 138 21.62 -1.63 -4.98
C GLY A 138 21.38 -2.98 -4.31
N ILE A 139 20.17 -3.30 -3.89
CA ILE A 139 19.83 -4.62 -3.35
C ILE A 139 19.58 -5.58 -4.51
N ASP A 140 20.38 -6.65 -4.58
CA ASP A 140 20.26 -7.71 -5.58
C ASP A 140 20.48 -9.11 -4.99
N LYS A 141 19.84 -9.38 -3.86
CA LYS A 141 19.80 -10.73 -3.29
C LYS A 141 18.78 -11.59 -4.05
N PRO A 142 19.18 -12.70 -4.69
CA PRO A 142 18.28 -13.48 -5.55
C PRO A 142 17.21 -14.24 -4.76
N ASP A 143 17.55 -14.67 -3.55
CA ASP A 143 16.82 -15.64 -2.73
C ASP A 143 15.94 -15.00 -1.63
N VAL A 144 15.29 -13.87 -1.94
CA VAL A 144 14.31 -13.23 -1.04
C VAL A 144 12.95 -13.92 -1.17
N ARG A 145 12.48 -14.62 -0.13
CA ARG A 145 11.22 -15.39 -0.14
C ARG A 145 9.98 -14.61 0.27
N PHE A 146 10.16 -13.53 1.00
CA PHE A 146 9.05 -12.69 1.36
C PHE A 146 9.44 -11.22 1.42
N VAL A 147 8.47 -10.38 1.06
CA VAL A 147 8.47 -8.95 1.34
C VAL A 147 7.15 -8.66 2.06
N ILE A 148 7.24 -8.18 3.30
CA ILE A 148 6.08 -7.78 4.10
C ILE A 148 6.07 -6.26 4.19
N HIS A 149 5.03 -5.63 3.69
CA HIS A 149 4.76 -4.22 3.91
C HIS A 149 3.96 -4.08 5.21
N HIS A 150 4.64 -3.73 6.30
CA HIS A 150 3.99 -3.48 7.59
C HIS A 150 3.05 -2.27 7.51
N SER A 151 3.28 -1.34 6.59
CA SER A 151 2.41 -0.21 6.30
C SER A 151 2.30 0.02 4.80
N LEU A 152 1.25 0.74 4.40
CA LEU A 152 1.02 1.11 3.01
C LEU A 152 2.23 1.88 2.43
N SER A 153 2.64 1.53 1.21
CA SER A 153 3.60 2.33 0.44
C SER A 153 2.96 3.66 0.02
N LYS A 154 3.77 4.63 -0.40
CA LYS A 154 3.27 5.93 -0.87
C LYS A 154 2.48 5.86 -2.18
N SER A 155 2.74 4.83 -3.00
CA SER A 155 2.16 4.66 -4.33
C SER A 155 2.23 3.21 -4.79
N ILE A 156 1.56 2.90 -5.90
CA ILE A 156 1.65 1.59 -6.57
C ILE A 156 3.06 1.34 -7.11
N GLU A 157 3.74 2.36 -7.65
CA GLU A 157 5.12 2.23 -8.14
C GLU A 157 6.08 1.85 -7.02
N ASN A 158 5.99 2.55 -5.88
CA ASN A 158 6.76 2.21 -4.70
C ASN A 158 6.51 0.76 -4.26
N TYR A 159 5.24 0.39 -4.10
CA TYR A 159 4.86 -0.97 -3.71
C TYR A 159 5.39 -2.01 -4.69
N TYR A 160 5.27 -1.77 -6.00
CA TYR A 160 5.72 -2.68 -7.05
C TYR A 160 7.26 -2.83 -7.05
N GLN A 161 8.01 -1.74 -6.94
CA GLN A 161 9.48 -1.81 -6.84
C GLN A 161 9.96 -2.50 -5.55
N GLU A 162 9.31 -2.22 -4.43
CA GLU A 162 9.64 -2.77 -3.11
C GLU A 162 9.33 -4.27 -3.06
N SER A 163 8.13 -4.68 -3.47
CA SER A 163 7.71 -6.08 -3.54
C SER A 163 8.50 -6.89 -4.58
N GLY A 164 8.87 -6.27 -5.71
CA GLY A 164 9.66 -6.89 -6.78
C GLY A 164 11.08 -7.30 -6.41
N ARG A 165 11.54 -6.97 -5.19
CA ARG A 165 12.78 -7.49 -4.59
C ARG A 165 12.70 -8.97 -4.23
N ALA A 166 11.48 -9.48 -4.06
CA ALA A 166 11.23 -10.89 -3.83
C ALA A 166 11.56 -11.74 -5.07
N GLY A 167 12.02 -12.97 -4.84
CA GLY A 167 12.06 -14.04 -5.84
C GLY A 167 12.81 -13.71 -7.13
N ARG A 168 13.95 -13.00 -7.06
CA ARG A 168 14.75 -12.68 -8.25
C ARG A 168 15.41 -13.91 -8.89
N ASP A 169 15.54 -14.99 -8.14
CA ASP A 169 15.88 -16.33 -8.63
C ASP A 169 14.74 -17.03 -9.42
N GLY A 170 13.58 -16.39 -9.58
CA GLY A 170 12.41 -16.96 -10.25
C GLY A 170 11.63 -17.99 -9.42
N LYS A 171 12.04 -18.26 -8.17
CA LYS A 171 11.33 -19.17 -7.27
C LYS A 171 10.17 -18.45 -6.58
N ARG A 172 9.20 -19.23 -6.09
CA ARG A 172 8.01 -18.68 -5.41
C ARG A 172 8.40 -17.78 -4.23
N ALA A 173 7.77 -16.62 -4.15
CA ALA A 173 7.96 -15.68 -3.06
C ALA A 173 6.66 -14.91 -2.77
N ARG A 174 6.45 -14.50 -1.51
CA ARG A 174 5.21 -13.84 -1.05
C ARG A 174 5.41 -12.35 -0.85
N CYS A 175 4.45 -11.57 -1.32
CA CYS A 175 4.39 -10.11 -1.20
C CYS A 175 3.13 -9.77 -0.39
N ILE A 176 3.30 -9.52 0.91
CA ILE A 176 2.21 -9.38 1.86
C ILE A 176 2.09 -7.91 2.27
N LEU A 177 0.97 -7.28 1.94
CA LEU A 177 0.64 -5.94 2.40
C LEU A 177 -0.26 -5.99 3.64
N MET A 178 0.23 -5.52 4.78
CA MET A 178 -0.56 -5.36 6.00
C MET A 178 -1.25 -4.00 5.97
N HIS A 179 -2.58 -3.98 5.77
CA HIS A 179 -3.36 -2.74 5.67
C HIS A 179 -4.26 -2.51 6.89
N ARG A 180 -4.28 -1.26 7.38
CA ARG A 180 -5.31 -0.74 8.28
C ARG A 180 -5.65 0.69 7.89
N PHE A 181 -6.89 1.09 8.16
CA PHE A 181 -7.42 2.41 7.83
C PHE A 181 -6.57 3.57 8.35
N GLY A 182 -6.12 3.53 9.60
CA GLY A 182 -5.28 4.60 10.17
C GLY A 182 -3.93 4.79 9.47
N ASP A 183 -3.40 3.78 8.77
CA ASP A 183 -2.16 3.96 8.01
C ASP A 183 -2.38 4.84 6.76
N ASP A 184 -3.60 4.91 6.21
CA ASP A 184 -3.93 5.78 5.07
C ASP A 184 -3.66 7.26 5.41
N PHE A 185 -4.09 7.70 6.60
CA PHE A 185 -3.91 9.09 7.07
C PHE A 185 -2.47 9.41 7.46
N ARG A 186 -1.73 8.42 8.00
CA ARG A 186 -0.29 8.56 8.27
C ARG A 186 0.50 8.78 6.98
N VAL A 187 0.16 8.05 5.91
CA VAL A 187 0.80 8.25 4.61
C VAL A 187 0.30 9.56 3.96
N ALA A 188 -0.98 9.90 4.10
CA ALA A 188 -1.54 11.16 3.57
C ALA A 188 -0.82 12.39 4.13
N SER A 189 -0.59 12.43 5.44
CA SER A 189 0.14 13.54 6.08
C SER A 189 1.58 13.67 5.58
N MET A 190 2.23 12.55 5.25
CA MET A 190 3.59 12.52 4.70
C MET A 190 3.66 13.00 3.24
N VAL A 191 2.66 12.70 2.41
CA VAL A 191 2.68 12.98 0.96
C VAL A 191 1.88 14.23 0.56
N CYS A 192 1.23 14.91 1.50
CA CYS A 192 0.36 16.07 1.22
C CYS A 192 1.08 17.24 0.51
N GLY A 193 2.39 17.39 0.72
CA GLY A 193 3.21 18.40 0.03
C GLY A 193 3.72 17.97 -1.34
N GLU A 194 3.53 16.71 -1.73
CA GLU A 194 3.96 16.19 -3.02
C GLU A 194 2.89 16.45 -4.09
N ARG A 195 3.28 16.97 -5.27
CA ARG A 195 2.35 17.38 -6.35
C ARG A 195 1.31 16.30 -6.72
N THR A 196 1.71 15.04 -6.72
CA THR A 196 0.85 13.89 -7.04
C THR A 196 0.69 12.92 -5.87
N GLY A 197 1.13 13.32 -4.66
CA GLY A 197 1.22 12.43 -3.50
C GLY A 197 -0.12 11.83 -3.10
N ILE A 198 -1.16 12.66 -2.98
CA ILE A 198 -2.51 12.20 -2.59
C ILE A 198 -3.16 11.35 -3.67
N THR A 199 -2.98 11.68 -4.95
CA THR A 199 -3.47 10.86 -6.06
C THR A 199 -2.80 9.48 -6.05
N ASN A 200 -1.48 9.44 -5.88
CA ASN A 200 -0.71 8.21 -5.78
C ASN A 200 -1.12 7.36 -4.58
N LEU A 201 -1.38 8.00 -3.44
CA LEU A 201 -1.89 7.35 -2.24
C LEU A 201 -3.28 6.75 -2.48
N LYS A 202 -4.21 7.47 -3.10
CA LYS A 202 -5.54 6.95 -3.43
C LYS A 202 -5.47 5.67 -4.28
N ASN A 203 -4.52 5.60 -5.23
CA ASN A 203 -4.34 4.41 -6.07
C ASN A 203 -3.94 3.17 -5.26
N ILE A 204 -3.02 3.31 -4.29
CA ILE A 204 -2.60 2.19 -3.44
C ILE A 204 -3.64 1.88 -2.34
N MET A 205 -4.40 2.87 -1.87
CA MET A 205 -5.57 2.65 -1.00
C MET A 205 -6.62 1.80 -1.72
N ALA A 206 -6.97 2.14 -2.97
CA ALA A 206 -7.90 1.37 -3.79
C ALA A 206 -7.43 -0.08 -3.98
N TYR A 207 -6.13 -0.27 -4.24
CA TYR A 207 -5.54 -1.61 -4.32
C TYR A 207 -5.68 -2.40 -3.01
N ALA A 208 -5.51 -1.75 -1.84
CA ALA A 208 -5.58 -2.41 -0.55
C ALA A 208 -7.02 -2.84 -0.17
N VAL A 209 -8.04 -2.06 -0.52
CA VAL A 209 -9.44 -2.35 -0.14
C VAL A 209 -10.20 -3.21 -1.16
N GLU A 210 -9.64 -3.44 -2.34
CA GLU A 210 -10.23 -4.29 -3.38
C GLU A 210 -10.32 -5.76 -2.93
N LEU A 211 -11.47 -6.38 -3.13
CA LEU A 211 -11.80 -7.73 -2.63
C LEU A 211 -11.96 -8.80 -3.72
N SER A 212 -12.25 -8.38 -4.94
CA SER A 212 -12.76 -9.25 -6.00
C SER A 212 -11.82 -9.31 -7.19
N ARG A 213 -11.26 -8.17 -7.59
CA ARG A 213 -10.39 -8.09 -8.77
C ARG A 213 -9.04 -8.72 -8.49
N CYS A 214 -8.46 -9.36 -9.49
CA CYS A 214 -7.12 -9.91 -9.43
C CYS A 214 -6.10 -8.81 -9.08
N ARG A 215 -5.21 -9.03 -8.10
CA ARG A 215 -4.17 -8.06 -7.71
C ARG A 215 -3.29 -7.65 -8.89
N ARG A 216 -2.88 -8.63 -9.72
CA ARG A 216 -2.06 -8.37 -10.91
C ARG A 216 -2.80 -7.59 -11.99
N GLN A 217 -4.11 -7.80 -12.13
CA GLN A 217 -4.91 -7.02 -13.08
C GLN A 217 -4.94 -5.54 -12.70
N ILE A 218 -5.00 -5.22 -11.40
CA ILE A 218 -4.93 -3.83 -10.92
C ILE A 218 -3.55 -3.23 -11.22
N LEU A 219 -2.47 -3.98 -10.97
CA LEU A 219 -1.10 -3.55 -11.30
C LEU A 219 -0.91 -3.37 -12.81
N ALA A 220 -1.43 -4.28 -13.63
CA ALA A 220 -1.37 -4.19 -15.09
C ALA A 220 -2.07 -2.93 -15.60
N GLN A 221 -3.28 -2.67 -15.10
CA GLN A 221 -4.04 -1.47 -15.44
C GLN A 221 -3.26 -0.19 -15.08
N TYR A 222 -2.60 -0.20 -13.92
CA TYR A 222 -1.78 0.93 -13.48
C TYR A 222 -0.59 1.21 -14.40
N PHE A 223 0.09 0.16 -14.86
CA PHE A 223 1.25 0.26 -15.75
C PHE A 223 0.90 0.23 -17.24
N GLU A 224 -0.38 0.39 -17.59
CA GLU A 224 -0.88 0.38 -18.99
C GLU A 224 -0.46 -0.89 -19.76
N ALA A 225 -0.42 -2.02 -19.06
CA ALA A 225 -0.06 -3.32 -19.61
C ALA A 225 -1.30 -4.18 -19.90
N GLU A 226 -1.23 -4.97 -20.97
CA GLU A 226 -2.27 -5.95 -21.29
C GLU A 226 -2.28 -7.08 -20.25
N TRP A 227 -3.48 -7.56 -19.90
CA TRP A 227 -3.64 -8.58 -18.88
C TRP A 227 -4.88 -9.44 -19.11
N ASN A 228 -4.70 -10.76 -19.15
CA ASN A 228 -5.79 -11.72 -19.14
C ASN A 228 -5.97 -12.30 -17.74
N SER A 229 -7.22 -12.60 -17.36
CA SER A 229 -7.52 -13.19 -16.05
C SER A 229 -6.80 -14.53 -15.81
N THR A 230 -6.50 -15.27 -16.87
CA THR A 230 -5.75 -16.54 -16.85
C THR A 230 -4.27 -16.36 -16.50
N ASP A 231 -3.69 -15.18 -16.73
CA ASP A 231 -2.24 -14.93 -16.58
C ASP A 231 -1.79 -14.90 -15.11
N CYS A 232 -2.74 -14.83 -14.17
CA CYS A 232 -2.44 -14.82 -12.73
C CYS A 232 -2.12 -16.21 -12.17
N ASP A 233 -2.70 -17.27 -12.73
CA ASP A 233 -2.57 -18.66 -12.24
C ASP A 233 -2.76 -18.81 -10.72
N LYS A 234 -3.80 -18.16 -10.17
CA LYS A 234 -4.12 -18.14 -8.72
C LYS A 234 -2.97 -17.67 -7.82
N ALA A 235 -2.02 -16.89 -8.33
CA ALA A 235 -0.91 -16.34 -7.56
C ALA A 235 -1.24 -15.01 -6.87
N CYS A 236 -2.50 -14.80 -6.46
CA CYS A 236 -2.88 -13.74 -5.52
C CYS A 236 -4.07 -14.17 -4.66
N ASP A 237 -4.22 -13.55 -3.50
CA ASP A 237 -5.31 -13.77 -2.54
C ASP A 237 -6.70 -13.78 -3.20
N ASN A 238 -7.03 -12.76 -4.00
CA ASN A 238 -8.35 -12.61 -4.64
C ASN A 238 -8.64 -13.70 -5.68
N CYS A 239 -7.62 -14.24 -6.35
CA CYS A 239 -7.78 -15.35 -7.30
C CYS A 239 -7.75 -16.72 -6.61
N LEU A 240 -7.02 -16.84 -5.49
CA LEU A 240 -6.90 -18.09 -4.74
C LEU A 240 -8.16 -18.37 -3.94
N ALA A 241 -8.72 -17.34 -3.29
CA ALA A 241 -9.94 -17.41 -2.52
C ALA A 241 -10.91 -16.29 -2.95
N PRO A 242 -11.61 -16.43 -4.09
CA PRO A 242 -12.52 -15.42 -4.59
C PRO A 242 -13.59 -15.09 -3.56
N THR A 243 -13.60 -13.82 -3.13
CA THR A 243 -14.62 -13.32 -2.23
C THR A 243 -15.90 -13.13 -3.03
N LYS A 244 -16.98 -13.84 -2.66
CA LYS A 244 -18.30 -13.53 -3.19
C LYS A 244 -18.67 -12.14 -2.69
N ALA A 245 -18.82 -11.19 -3.59
CA ALA A 245 -19.14 -9.83 -3.21
C ALA A 245 -20.47 -9.37 -3.83
N LYS A 246 -21.20 -8.52 -3.10
CA LYS A 246 -22.43 -7.88 -3.55
C LYS A 246 -22.27 -6.37 -3.54
N GLU A 247 -22.91 -5.69 -4.49
CA GLU A 247 -23.07 -4.24 -4.40
C GLU A 247 -24.12 -3.91 -3.32
N VAL A 248 -23.82 -2.93 -2.49
CA VAL A 248 -24.70 -2.42 -1.43
C VAL A 248 -24.79 -0.92 -1.54
N ASP A 249 -26.01 -0.39 -1.50
CA ASP A 249 -26.24 1.05 -1.47
C ASP A 249 -25.85 1.62 -0.09
N VAL A 250 -24.95 2.60 -0.09
CA VAL A 250 -24.45 3.27 1.12
C VAL A 250 -24.90 4.74 1.20
N THR A 251 -25.85 5.16 0.37
CA THR A 251 -26.34 6.55 0.29
C THR A 251 -26.92 7.02 1.62
N ALA A 252 -27.69 6.18 2.31
CA ALA A 252 -28.22 6.50 3.64
C ALA A 252 -27.11 6.76 4.68
N LEU A 253 -26.00 6.01 4.61
CA LEU A 253 -24.84 6.20 5.47
C LEU A 253 -24.12 7.51 5.15
N LEU A 254 -23.99 7.84 3.86
CA LEU A 254 -23.39 9.11 3.42
C LEU A 254 -24.18 10.32 3.92
N LEU A 255 -25.51 10.33 3.75
CA LEU A 255 -26.36 11.42 4.22
C LEU A 255 -26.24 11.61 5.74
N LYS A 256 -26.17 10.51 6.49
CA LYS A 256 -25.97 10.57 7.94
C LYS A 256 -24.59 11.08 8.33
N LEU A 257 -23.55 10.71 7.57
CA LEU A 257 -22.22 11.29 7.75
C LEU A 257 -22.23 12.80 7.51
N TYR A 258 -22.92 13.29 6.48
CA TYR A 258 -23.06 14.73 6.22
C TYR A 258 -23.77 15.46 7.35
N GLN A 259 -24.84 14.89 7.92
CA GLN A 259 -25.47 15.46 9.13
C GLN A 259 -24.48 15.58 10.29
N ILE A 260 -23.66 14.55 10.53
CA ILE A 260 -22.62 14.58 11.57
C ILE A 260 -21.58 15.66 11.26
N PHE A 261 -21.17 15.83 10.00
CA PHE A 261 -20.26 16.90 9.60
C PHE A 261 -20.87 18.28 9.87
N ASP A 262 -22.14 18.51 9.54
CA ASP A 262 -22.85 19.77 9.77
C ASP A 262 -22.98 20.08 11.26
N GLU A 263 -23.37 19.10 12.09
CA GLU A 263 -23.45 19.25 13.54
C GLU A 263 -22.11 19.53 14.19
N THR A 264 -21.03 18.92 13.67
CA THR A 264 -19.68 19.12 14.19
C THR A 264 -19.14 20.49 13.76
N ALA A 265 -19.41 20.90 12.52
CA ALA A 265 -19.08 22.23 12.01
C ALA A 265 -19.82 23.34 12.78
N ALA A 266 -21.09 23.13 13.15
CA ALA A 266 -21.85 24.05 14.00
C ALA A 266 -21.24 24.24 15.40
N LYS A 267 -20.42 23.28 15.87
CA LYS A 267 -19.68 23.34 17.13
C LYS A 267 -18.24 23.84 16.96
N ASP A 268 -17.88 24.32 15.77
CA ASP A 268 -16.53 24.72 15.37
C ASP A 268 -15.47 23.62 15.62
N GLN A 269 -15.87 22.36 15.41
CA GLN A 269 -15.01 21.20 15.56
C GLN A 269 -14.71 20.58 14.19
N LYS A 270 -13.51 19.99 14.07
CA LYS A 270 -13.13 19.17 12.90
C LYS A 270 -12.99 17.70 13.30
N LEU A 271 -13.25 16.81 12.33
CA LEU A 271 -13.24 15.36 12.53
C LEU A 271 -11.97 14.72 11.97
N THR A 272 -11.20 14.09 12.86
CA THR A 272 -10.08 13.21 12.50
C THR A 272 -10.59 11.82 12.15
N ASP A 273 -9.76 11.00 11.52
CA ASP A 273 -10.03 9.58 11.22
C ASP A 273 -10.50 8.79 12.44
N GLU A 274 -9.80 8.91 13.58
CA GLU A 274 -10.16 8.25 14.83
C GLU A 274 -11.54 8.68 15.34
N ARG A 275 -11.85 9.99 15.23
CA ARG A 275 -13.14 10.52 15.67
C ARG A 275 -14.28 10.00 14.78
N ILE A 276 -14.08 9.92 13.47
CA ILE A 276 -15.10 9.44 12.53
C ILE A 276 -15.40 7.96 12.79
N VAL A 277 -14.38 7.13 12.99
CA VAL A 277 -14.56 5.72 13.33
C VAL A 277 -15.20 5.56 14.72
N SER A 278 -14.85 6.42 15.67
CA SER A 278 -15.47 6.42 17.01
C SER A 278 -16.94 6.85 17.02
N MET A 279 -17.36 7.68 16.05
CA MET A 279 -18.74 8.12 15.86
C MET A 279 -19.65 7.04 15.26
N ARG A 280 -19.14 5.81 15.10
CA ARG A 280 -19.91 4.61 14.72
C ARG A 280 -21.22 4.48 15.49
N SER A 281 -21.23 4.75 16.80
CA SER A 281 -22.43 4.57 17.63
C SER A 281 -23.58 5.50 17.22
N CYS A 282 -23.26 6.71 16.76
CA CYS A 282 -24.25 7.68 16.27
C CYS A 282 -24.76 7.31 14.86
N ILE A 283 -23.89 6.73 14.03
CA ILE A 283 -24.32 6.17 12.74
C ILE A 283 -25.29 4.99 13.00
N ILE A 284 -24.97 4.14 13.99
CA ILE A 284 -25.69 2.91 14.37
C ILE A 284 -27.04 3.18 15.05
N SER A 285 -27.16 4.17 15.95
CA SER A 285 -28.33 4.32 16.85
C SER A 285 -29.67 4.60 16.17
N ASP A 286 -29.68 5.15 14.94
CA ASP A 286 -30.93 5.43 14.19
C ASP A 286 -31.08 4.61 12.92
N SER A 287 -30.25 3.59 12.71
CA SER A 287 -30.27 2.76 11.49
C SER A 287 -31.27 1.59 11.57
N HIS A 288 -32.52 1.90 11.94
CA HIS A 288 -33.67 0.98 11.80
C HIS A 288 -34.40 1.16 10.46
N PHE A 289 -33.77 1.79 9.46
CA PHE A 289 -34.40 2.10 8.17
C PHE A 289 -33.92 1.17 7.06
N LEU A 290 -34.91 0.66 6.32
CA LEU A 290 -34.81 -0.37 5.29
C LEU A 290 -33.88 0.03 4.15
N LEU A 291 -33.13 -0.95 3.63
CA LEU A 291 -32.41 -0.89 2.36
C LEU A 291 -33.45 -0.83 1.23
N ASP A 292 -33.71 0.35 0.68
CA ASP A 292 -34.53 0.49 -0.52
C ASP A 292 -33.64 0.41 -1.77
N GLU A 293 -34.03 -0.42 -2.73
CA GLU A 293 -33.30 -0.70 -3.98
C GLU A 293 -33.52 0.42 -5.01
N HIS A 294 -33.12 1.66 -4.73
CA HIS A 294 -33.16 2.71 -5.77
C HIS A 294 -31.96 3.65 -5.75
N ALA A 295 -31.10 3.46 -6.74
CA ALA A 295 -30.15 4.40 -7.35
C ALA A 295 -29.46 5.40 -6.41
N GLY A 296 -28.40 4.93 -5.77
CA GLY A 296 -27.42 5.78 -5.10
C GLY A 296 -26.17 4.95 -4.79
N LEU A 297 -25.03 5.62 -4.64
CA LEU A 297 -23.69 5.10 -4.39
C LEU A 297 -23.55 3.63 -3.92
N LYS A 298 -22.87 2.80 -4.73
CA LYS A 298 -22.73 1.36 -4.49
C LYS A 298 -21.35 0.98 -3.96
N LEU A 299 -21.30 0.22 -2.87
CA LEU A 299 -20.11 -0.38 -2.29
C LEU A 299 -20.09 -1.89 -2.50
N VAL A 300 -18.94 -2.47 -2.85
CA VAL A 300 -18.77 -3.92 -2.99
C VAL A 300 -18.45 -4.56 -1.62
N GLU A 301 -19.35 -5.40 -1.10
CA GLU A 301 -19.23 -6.07 0.20
C GLU A 301 -18.99 -7.57 0.08
N ALA A 302 -18.10 -8.14 0.90
CA ALA A 302 -17.95 -9.59 1.06
C ALA A 302 -19.20 -10.23 1.68
N LEU A 303 -19.82 -11.19 1.00
CA LEU A 303 -20.94 -11.96 1.51
C LEU A 303 -20.51 -12.86 2.69
N GLY A 304 -21.20 -12.73 3.82
CA GLY A 304 -21.11 -13.67 4.96
C GLY A 304 -20.01 -13.42 6.00
N LYS A 305 -19.18 -12.36 5.87
CA LYS A 305 -18.14 -12.03 6.86
C LYS A 305 -18.36 -10.74 7.65
N ALA A 306 -19.11 -9.79 7.11
CA ALA A 306 -19.46 -8.57 7.83
C ALA A 306 -20.86 -8.69 8.45
N LYS A 307 -20.95 -8.57 9.78
CA LYS A 307 -22.20 -8.04 10.35
C LYS A 307 -22.36 -6.64 9.74
N SER A 308 -23.52 -6.34 9.18
CA SER A 308 -23.87 -4.95 8.85
C SER A 308 -23.50 -4.10 10.07
N LEU A 309 -22.60 -3.13 9.90
CA LEU A 309 -22.11 -2.21 10.94
C LEU A 309 -20.86 -2.64 11.77
N SER A 310 -19.97 -3.51 11.27
CA SER A 310 -18.65 -3.72 11.91
C SER A 310 -17.73 -2.48 11.74
N PRO A 311 -16.72 -2.25 12.62
CA PRO A 311 -15.74 -1.17 12.44
C PRO A 311 -15.04 -1.25 11.09
N GLU A 312 -14.71 -2.47 10.65
CA GLU A 312 -14.09 -2.75 9.35
C GLU A 312 -15.01 -2.36 8.19
N TYR A 313 -16.31 -2.57 8.35
CA TYR A 313 -17.29 -2.14 7.36
C TYR A 313 -17.32 -0.61 7.24
N CYS A 314 -17.39 0.11 8.36
CA CYS A 314 -17.37 1.58 8.36
C CYS A 314 -16.08 2.15 7.77
N GLU A 315 -14.91 1.60 8.14
CA GLU A 315 -13.63 1.99 7.56
C GLU A 315 -13.65 1.83 6.03
N ARG A 316 -14.15 0.70 5.52
CA ARG A 316 -14.25 0.46 4.07
C ARG A 316 -15.22 1.41 3.37
N VAL A 317 -16.37 1.72 4.00
CA VAL A 317 -17.31 2.73 3.48
C VAL A 317 -16.59 4.07 3.36
N ILE A 318 -15.95 4.55 4.44
CA ILE A 318 -15.26 5.85 4.44
C ILE A 318 -14.13 5.88 3.41
N THR A 319 -13.32 4.82 3.31
CA THR A 319 -12.29 4.72 2.27
C THR A 319 -12.90 4.82 0.87
N SER A 320 -14.02 4.12 0.61
CA SER A 320 -14.72 4.21 -0.69
C SER A 320 -15.21 5.63 -0.96
N LEU A 321 -15.80 6.31 0.02
CA LEU A 321 -16.27 7.69 -0.11
C LEU A 321 -15.12 8.67 -0.41
N LEU A 322 -13.94 8.45 0.19
CA LEU A 322 -12.72 9.22 -0.07
C LEU A 322 -12.17 8.97 -1.49
N LEU A 323 -12.25 7.73 -1.98
CA LEU A 323 -11.80 7.34 -3.32
C LEU A 323 -12.70 7.94 -4.40
N GLU A 324 -14.01 7.84 -4.22
CA GLU A 324 -15.03 8.37 -5.15
C GLU A 324 -15.19 9.89 -5.07
N GLY A 325 -14.63 10.55 -4.04
CA GLY A 325 -14.61 12.00 -3.92
C GLY A 325 -15.84 12.62 -3.25
N TYR A 326 -16.69 11.82 -2.62
CA TYR A 326 -17.77 12.29 -1.73
C TYR A 326 -17.25 12.81 -0.39
N LEU A 327 -16.02 12.42 -0.03
CA LEU A 327 -15.26 12.95 1.08
C LEU A 327 -13.87 13.35 0.60
N LYS A 328 -13.26 14.30 1.30
CA LYS A 328 -11.89 14.77 1.05
C LYS A 328 -11.06 14.83 2.33
N MET A 329 -9.75 14.73 2.16
CA MET A 329 -8.77 14.96 3.23
C MET A 329 -8.42 16.44 3.28
N ASP A 330 -8.58 17.07 4.45
CA ASP A 330 -8.15 18.44 4.76
C ASP A 330 -6.91 18.41 5.64
N PHE A 331 -5.89 19.18 5.28
CA PHE A 331 -4.57 19.12 5.91
C PHE A 331 -4.34 20.37 6.75
N HIS A 332 -4.09 20.17 8.05
CA HIS A 332 -3.79 21.25 8.98
C HIS A 332 -2.36 21.16 9.50
N TYR A 333 -1.58 22.20 9.22
CA TYR A 333 -0.17 22.28 9.58
C TYR A 333 -0.02 22.81 11.00
N THR A 334 0.54 21.99 11.87
CA THR A 334 0.97 22.37 13.22
C THR A 334 2.50 22.46 13.25
N PRO A 335 3.12 23.06 14.29
CA PRO A 335 4.58 23.20 14.36
C PRO A 335 5.37 21.88 14.25
N TYR A 336 4.76 20.75 14.64
CA TYR A 336 5.44 19.46 14.70
C TYR A 336 4.86 18.40 13.76
N ASN A 337 3.59 18.50 13.36
CA ASN A 337 2.88 17.47 12.61
C ASN A 337 1.86 18.07 11.64
N VAL A 338 1.49 17.29 10.63
CA VAL A 338 0.32 17.57 9.79
C VAL A 338 -0.84 16.71 10.27
N VAL A 339 -1.91 17.36 10.74
CA VAL A 339 -3.15 16.68 11.15
C VAL A 339 -4.05 16.56 9.93
N VAL A 340 -4.61 15.37 9.71
CA VAL A 340 -5.53 15.11 8.61
C VAL A 340 -6.96 15.04 9.15
N TYR A 341 -7.81 15.91 8.64
CA TYR A 341 -9.25 15.90 8.87
C TYR A 341 -9.96 15.34 7.65
N VAL A 342 -11.16 14.80 7.84
CA VAL A 342 -12.05 14.45 6.72
C VAL A 342 -13.17 15.46 6.66
N LEU A 343 -13.53 15.87 5.45
CA LEU A 343 -14.62 16.78 5.17
C LEU A 343 -15.47 16.22 4.02
N PRO A 344 -16.73 16.70 3.87
CA PRO A 344 -17.51 16.54 2.65
C PRO A 344 -16.80 17.06 1.40
#